data_AF-A0A8C4XEX4-F1
#
_entry.id   AF-A0A8C4XEX4-F1
#
_cell.length_a   1.000
_cell.length_b   1.000
_cell.length_c   1.000
_cell.angle_alpha   90.00
_cell.angle_beta   90.00
_cell.angle_gamma   90.00
#
_symmetry.space_group_name_H-M   'P 1'
#
loop_
_entity.id
_entity.type
_entity.pdbx_description
1 polymer ?
#
loop_
_entity_poly.entity_id
_entity_poly.type
_entity_poly.pdbx_seq_one_letter_code
_entity_poly.pdbx_strand_id
1 'polypeptide(L)'
;CQLVPRPVTHQSQVDPTVREAYLMAHDYIDYVTKAPGVSGRPPSKACAALRHAGDTLIHRFPLFFKRWPRLFQEVTEDNAATTLIQILEEHFGPQVAGGRTRELPWSAILSIYMLAGQMAQHCQERGLQGALPVLKERVGEYVERTVCPQLRQKGGWSGFEARYGEKEDPERMAIRVCCGTLVLLAAAILTYFFWKRRPPWTS
;
A
#
# COMPACT_ATOMS: atom_id res chain seq x y z
N CYS A 1 -17.26 -47.10 9.05
CA CYS A 1 -16.32 -46.52 8.07
C CYS A 1 -17.06 -46.19 6.79
N GLN A 2 -17.26 -44.90 6.50
CA GLN A 2 -17.41 -44.33 5.16
C GLN A 2 -17.51 -42.80 5.33
N LEU A 3 -16.35 -42.14 5.23
CA LEU A 3 -16.28 -40.69 5.08
C LEU A 3 -16.67 -40.39 3.63
N VAL A 4 -17.87 -39.85 3.43
CA VAL A 4 -18.31 -39.29 2.15
C VAL A 4 -17.39 -38.11 1.83
N PRO A 5 -16.63 -38.13 0.72
CA PRO A 5 -15.85 -36.97 0.32
C PRO A 5 -16.83 -35.89 -0.14
N ARG A 6 -16.85 -34.75 0.58
CA ARG A 6 -17.55 -33.55 0.11
C ARG A 6 -16.92 -33.13 -1.23
N PRO A 7 -17.73 -32.81 -2.24
CA PRO A 7 -17.21 -32.38 -3.52
C PRO A 7 -16.47 -31.06 -3.35
N VAL A 8 -15.19 -31.05 -3.74
CA VAL A 8 -14.36 -29.85 -3.84
C VAL A 8 -14.91 -29.04 -5.01
N THR A 9 -15.66 -27.99 -4.70
CA THR A 9 -16.15 -27.03 -5.69
C THR A 9 -14.98 -26.21 -6.21
N HIS A 10 -14.54 -26.55 -7.42
CA HIS A 10 -13.52 -25.85 -8.17
C HIS A 10 -14.14 -24.59 -8.82
N GLN A 11 -14.12 -23.47 -8.09
CA GLN A 11 -14.20 -22.12 -8.68
C GLN A 11 -13.19 -21.21 -7.99
N SER A 12 -12.08 -21.00 -8.70
CA SER A 12 -10.91 -20.21 -8.33
C SER A 12 -11.23 -18.71 -8.26
N GLN A 13 -11.96 -18.28 -7.24
CA GLN A 13 -12.01 -16.88 -6.86
C GLN A 13 -10.92 -16.68 -5.80
N VAL A 14 -9.72 -16.30 -6.23
CA VAL A 14 -8.65 -15.87 -5.32
C VAL A 14 -9.23 -14.77 -4.43
N ASP A 15 -9.21 -14.97 -3.12
CA ASP A 15 -9.75 -14.02 -2.16
C ASP A 15 -9.16 -12.63 -2.43
N PRO A 16 -10.00 -11.61 -2.73
CA PRO A 16 -9.51 -10.28 -3.08
C PRO A 16 -8.67 -9.66 -1.96
N THR A 17 -8.97 -9.99 -0.70
CA THR A 17 -8.20 -9.51 0.46
C THR A 17 -6.78 -10.06 0.44
N VAL A 18 -6.65 -11.35 0.13
CA VAL A 18 -5.37 -12.04 0.04
C VAL A 18 -4.60 -11.53 -1.18
N ARG A 19 -5.24 -11.47 -2.35
CA ARG A 19 -4.62 -10.93 -3.57
C ARG A 19 -4.03 -9.54 -3.34
N GLU A 20 -4.77 -8.67 -2.67
CA GLU A 20 -4.32 -7.32 -2.36
C GLU A 20 -3.15 -7.31 -1.37
N ALA A 21 -3.09 -8.26 -0.42
CA ALA A 21 -1.96 -8.40 0.51
C ALA A 21 -0.64 -8.69 -0.22
N TYR A 22 -0.64 -9.66 -1.13
CA TYR A 22 0.52 -9.96 -1.97
C TYR A 22 0.85 -8.78 -2.89
N LEU A 23 -0.16 -8.16 -3.50
CA LEU A 23 0.04 -7.00 -4.37
C LEU A 23 0.74 -5.85 -3.62
N MET A 24 0.30 -5.54 -2.40
CA MET A 24 0.94 -4.53 -1.55
C MET A 24 2.37 -4.89 -1.16
N ALA A 25 2.65 -6.17 -0.85
CA ALA A 25 3.99 -6.63 -0.51
C ALA A 25 4.96 -6.47 -1.69
N HIS A 26 4.54 -6.95 -2.88
CA HIS A 26 5.30 -6.83 -4.11
C HIS A 26 5.52 -5.37 -4.49
N ASP A 27 4.43 -4.60 -4.55
CA ASP A 27 4.46 -3.19 -4.94
C ASP A 27 5.36 -2.35 -4.04
N TYR A 28 5.22 -2.49 -2.72
CA TYR A 28 5.95 -1.65 -1.79
C TYR A 28 7.43 -1.99 -1.77
N ILE A 29 7.81 -3.27 -1.81
CA ILE A 29 9.21 -3.69 -1.89
C ILE A 29 9.84 -3.17 -3.19
N ASP A 30 9.16 -3.31 -4.32
CA ASP A 30 9.64 -2.80 -5.60
C ASP A 30 9.76 -1.27 -5.61
N TYR A 31 8.82 -0.57 -4.99
CA TYR A 31 8.84 0.88 -4.84
C TYR A 31 10.06 1.36 -4.05
N VAL A 32 10.29 0.81 -2.84
CA VAL A 32 11.38 1.28 -1.98
C VAL A 32 12.77 0.87 -2.46
N THR A 33 12.86 -0.24 -3.22
CA THR A 33 14.10 -0.68 -3.87
C THR A 33 14.29 -0.07 -5.27
N LYS A 34 13.36 0.77 -5.73
CA LYS A 34 13.42 1.40 -7.06
C LYS A 34 13.64 0.38 -8.18
N ALA A 35 12.93 -0.74 -8.13
CA ALA A 35 13.06 -1.81 -9.10
C ALA A 35 12.79 -1.30 -10.54
N PRO A 36 13.45 -1.85 -11.58
CA PRO A 36 13.22 -1.44 -12.96
C PRO A 36 11.77 -1.70 -13.38
N GLY A 37 11.13 -0.72 -14.02
CA GLY A 37 9.76 -0.86 -14.52
C GLY A 37 8.65 -0.55 -13.51
N VAL A 38 8.99 -0.12 -12.28
CA VAL A 38 7.99 0.41 -11.34
C VAL A 38 7.40 1.69 -11.91
N SER A 39 6.14 1.63 -12.34
CA SER A 39 5.39 2.80 -12.76
C SER A 39 5.22 3.77 -11.58
N GLY A 40 5.35 5.07 -11.85
CA GLY A 40 5.07 6.12 -10.85
C GLY A 40 3.64 6.05 -10.29
N ARG A 41 2.72 5.35 -10.99
CA ARG A 41 1.36 5.08 -10.52
C ARG A 41 1.30 3.76 -9.75
N PRO A 42 0.78 3.75 -8.50
CA PRO A 42 0.53 2.52 -7.74
C PRO A 42 -0.59 1.67 -8.38
N PRO A 43 -0.52 0.33 -8.28
CA PRO A 43 -1.47 -0.59 -8.92
C PRO A 43 -2.84 -0.62 -8.25
N SER A 44 -2.94 -0.14 -7.01
CA SER A 44 -4.20 -0.06 -6.26
C SER A 44 -4.20 1.14 -5.29
N LYS A 45 -5.37 1.42 -4.71
CA LYS A 45 -5.53 2.45 -3.67
C LYS A 45 -4.80 2.07 -2.38
N ALA A 46 -4.83 0.80 -1.99
CA ALA A 46 -4.13 0.33 -0.79
C ALA A 46 -2.60 0.43 -0.98
N CYS A 47 -2.09 0.11 -2.17
CA CYS A 47 -0.68 0.33 -2.52
C CYS A 47 -0.32 1.82 -2.47
N ALA A 48 -1.16 2.70 -3.04
CA ALA A 48 -0.95 4.14 -2.97
C ALA A 48 -0.92 4.67 -1.52
N ALA A 49 -1.86 4.21 -0.69
CA ALA A 49 -1.93 4.53 0.73
C ALA A 49 -0.68 4.05 1.49
N LEU A 50 -0.20 2.85 1.18
CA LEU A 50 1.00 2.27 1.79
C LEU A 50 2.26 3.07 1.42
N ARG A 51 2.46 3.39 0.14
CA ARG A 51 3.59 4.23 -0.31
C ARG A 51 3.56 5.60 0.39
N HIS A 52 2.41 6.29 0.34
CA HIS A 52 2.22 7.60 0.97
C HIS A 52 2.50 7.58 2.48
N ALA A 53 1.93 6.61 3.21
CA ALA A 53 2.13 6.50 4.65
C ALA A 53 3.56 6.09 5.02
N GLY A 54 4.16 5.17 4.26
CA GLY A 54 5.56 4.76 4.43
C GLY A 54 6.51 5.94 4.26
N ASP A 55 6.38 6.69 3.17
CA ASP A 55 7.17 7.88 2.90
C ASP A 55 6.98 8.93 4.01
N THR A 56 5.74 9.22 4.39
CA THR A 56 5.44 10.17 5.46
C THR A 56 6.12 9.78 6.77
N LEU A 57 6.08 8.49 7.14
CA LEU A 57 6.63 8.03 8.41
C LEU A 57 8.15 8.05 8.42
N ILE A 58 8.79 7.66 7.32
CA ILE A 58 10.26 7.71 7.16
C ILE A 58 10.76 9.16 7.24
N HIS A 59 10.10 10.09 6.55
CA HIS A 59 10.46 11.50 6.59
C HIS A 59 10.25 12.13 7.97
N ARG A 60 9.19 11.73 8.68
CA ARG A 60 8.86 12.30 9.99
C ARG A 60 9.72 11.76 11.14
N PHE A 61 10.19 10.51 11.04
CA PHE A 61 10.95 9.85 12.11
C PHE A 61 12.26 9.21 11.61
N PRO A 62 13.16 9.99 10.97
CA PRO A 62 14.36 9.43 10.32
C PRO A 62 15.30 8.73 11.31
N LEU A 63 15.33 9.16 12.57
CA LEU A 63 16.19 8.58 13.60
C LEU A 63 15.80 7.14 13.97
N PHE A 64 14.52 6.78 13.88
CA PHE A 64 14.06 5.43 14.19
C PHE A 64 14.63 4.45 13.17
N PHE A 65 14.56 4.78 11.89
CA PHE A 65 15.02 3.93 10.78
C PHE A 65 16.55 3.86 10.66
N LYS A 66 17.30 4.89 11.09
CA LYS A 66 18.78 4.87 11.08
C LYS A 66 19.41 3.73 11.90
N ARG A 67 18.69 3.17 12.88
CA ARG A 67 19.20 2.06 13.72
C ARG A 67 18.99 0.69 13.10
N TRP A 68 18.11 0.58 12.11
CA TRP A 68 17.68 -0.67 11.53
C TRP A 68 18.77 -1.46 10.79
N PRO A 69 19.71 -0.83 10.07
CA PRO A 69 20.83 -1.55 9.49
C PRO A 69 21.66 -2.33 10.51
N ARG A 70 21.62 -1.96 11.80
CA ARG A 70 22.26 -2.72 12.89
C ARG A 70 21.50 -4.00 13.23
N LEU A 71 20.17 -3.95 13.16
CA LEU A 71 19.30 -5.11 13.39
C LEU A 71 19.43 -6.15 12.27
N PHE A 72 19.84 -5.71 11.07
CA PHE A 72 19.97 -6.58 9.90
C PHE A 72 21.41 -6.98 9.59
N GLN A 73 22.38 -6.74 10.49
CA GLN A 73 23.80 -6.95 10.17
C GLN A 73 24.15 -8.38 9.76
N GLU A 74 23.48 -9.36 10.36
CA GLU A 74 23.67 -10.80 10.15
C GLU A 74 22.78 -11.35 9.02
N VAL A 75 22.06 -10.48 8.31
CA VAL A 75 21.20 -10.89 7.21
C VAL A 75 22.03 -11.28 6.00
N THR A 76 21.75 -12.47 5.49
CA THR A 76 22.26 -13.04 4.25
C THR A 76 21.10 -13.25 3.28
N GLU A 77 21.43 -13.57 2.03
CA GLU A 77 20.42 -13.82 0.99
C GLU A 77 19.47 -14.96 1.37
N ASP A 78 19.99 -16.02 1.99
CA ASP A 78 19.23 -17.21 2.38
C ASP A 78 18.35 -17.01 3.63
N ASN A 79 18.74 -16.11 4.54
CA ASN A 79 18.08 -15.95 5.83
C ASN A 79 17.18 -14.71 5.93
N ALA A 80 17.27 -13.75 5.01
CA ALA A 80 16.59 -12.46 5.11
C ALA A 80 15.09 -12.57 5.37
N ALA A 81 14.40 -13.41 4.60
CA ALA A 81 12.97 -13.62 4.76
C ALA A 81 12.64 -14.32 6.09
N THR A 82 13.43 -15.31 6.49
CA THR A 82 13.24 -16.01 7.78
C THR A 82 13.43 -15.05 8.96
N THR A 83 14.50 -14.26 8.96
CA THR A 83 14.78 -13.25 9.99
C THR A 83 13.66 -12.21 10.05
N LEU A 84 13.18 -11.73 8.91
CA LEU A 84 12.05 -10.81 8.86
C LEU A 84 10.80 -11.42 9.51
N ILE A 85 10.42 -12.64 9.13
CA ILE A 85 9.23 -13.29 9.70
C ILE A 85 9.38 -13.53 11.20
N GLN A 86 10.59 -13.88 11.68
CA GLN A 86 10.84 -14.03 13.13
C GLN A 86 10.60 -12.72 13.89
N ILE A 87 11.13 -11.60 13.38
CA ILE A 87 10.89 -10.28 13.98
C ILE A 87 9.40 -9.94 13.97
N LEU A 88 8.71 -10.24 12.86
CA LEU A 88 7.27 -9.99 12.73
C LEU A 88 6.45 -10.82 13.71
N GLU A 89 6.74 -12.12 13.85
CA GLU A 89 6.05 -12.99 14.81
C GLU A 89 6.28 -12.53 16.25
N GLU A 90 7.49 -12.11 16.61
CA GLU A 90 7.80 -11.61 17.95
C GLU A 90 6.99 -10.35 18.29
N HIS A 91 6.84 -9.42 17.35
CA HIS A 91 6.24 -8.11 17.60
C HIS A 91 4.74 -8.04 17.30
N PHE A 92 4.28 -8.80 16.30
CA PHE A 92 2.93 -8.74 15.73
C PHE A 92 2.22 -10.08 15.68
N GLY A 93 2.87 -11.16 16.13
CA GLY A 93 2.27 -12.48 16.21
C GLY A 93 0.99 -12.49 17.05
N PRO A 94 0.10 -13.47 16.82
CA PRO A 94 -1.18 -13.56 17.50
C PRO A 94 -1.00 -13.73 19.02
N GLN A 95 -1.16 -12.63 19.75
CA GLN A 95 -1.19 -12.64 21.21
C GLN A 95 -2.56 -13.13 21.67
N VAL A 96 -2.64 -14.38 22.11
CA VAL A 96 -3.86 -14.96 22.70
C VAL A 96 -3.87 -14.65 24.19
N ALA A 97 -4.35 -13.46 24.55
CA ALA A 97 -4.61 -13.10 25.93
C ALA A 97 -6.07 -13.43 26.28
N GLY A 98 -6.29 -14.42 27.15
CA GLY A 98 -7.64 -14.74 27.67
C GLY A 98 -8.62 -15.31 26.64
N GLY A 99 -8.13 -16.03 25.63
CA GLY A 99 -8.97 -16.72 24.63
C GLY A 99 -9.52 -15.85 23.50
N ARG A 100 -9.13 -14.56 23.43
CA ARG A 100 -9.43 -13.68 22.28
C ARG A 100 -8.15 -13.31 21.54
N THR A 101 -8.14 -13.47 20.22
CA THR A 101 -7.07 -12.97 19.36
C THR A 101 -7.12 -11.45 19.37
N ARG A 102 -6.03 -10.78 19.77
CA ARG A 102 -5.93 -9.33 19.71
C ARG A 102 -6.05 -8.86 18.26
N GLU A 103 -6.95 -7.92 18.02
CA GLU A 103 -7.05 -7.28 16.72
C GLU A 103 -5.81 -6.41 16.43
N LEU A 104 -5.24 -6.58 15.24
CA LEU A 104 -4.12 -5.77 14.77
C LEU A 104 -4.63 -4.38 14.37
N PRO A 105 -4.08 -3.29 14.95
CA PRO A 105 -4.40 -1.94 14.51
C PRO A 105 -3.80 -1.69 13.11
N TRP A 106 -4.39 -0.76 12.35
CA TRP A 106 -3.88 -0.40 11.02
C TRP A 106 -2.41 0.05 11.03
N SER A 107 -1.94 0.63 12.13
CA SER A 107 -0.52 1.00 12.32
C SER A 107 0.41 -0.20 12.43
N ALA A 108 -0.04 -1.31 13.00
CA ALA A 108 0.73 -2.55 13.02
C ALA A 108 0.85 -3.11 11.59
N ILE A 109 -0.26 -3.11 10.83
CA ILE A 109 -0.26 -3.55 9.43
C ILE A 109 0.70 -2.70 8.58
N LEU A 110 0.66 -1.37 8.74
CA LEU A 110 1.64 -0.48 8.11
C LEU A 110 3.09 -0.85 8.50
N SER A 111 3.34 -1.11 9.79
CA SER A 111 4.67 -1.45 10.29
C SER A 111 5.22 -2.76 9.72
N ILE A 112 4.36 -3.75 9.45
CA ILE A 112 4.75 -5.01 8.80
C ILE A 112 5.38 -4.73 7.43
N TYR A 113 4.67 -4.02 6.56
CA TYR A 113 5.15 -3.69 5.22
C TYR A 113 6.36 -2.75 5.25
N MET A 114 6.35 -1.77 6.15
CA MET A 114 7.50 -0.89 6.33
C MET A 114 8.74 -1.68 6.75
N LEU A 115 8.59 -2.65 7.65
CA LEU A 115 9.71 -3.47 8.09
C LEU A 115 10.28 -4.30 6.93
N ALA A 116 9.40 -4.91 6.14
CA ALA A 116 9.76 -5.62 4.93
C ALA A 116 10.51 -4.73 3.92
N GLY A 117 10.02 -3.50 3.71
CA GLY A 117 10.66 -2.55 2.79
C GLY A 117 12.06 -2.14 3.25
N GLN A 118 12.28 -1.92 4.55
CA GLN A 118 13.61 -1.61 5.08
C GLN A 118 14.56 -2.82 4.99
N MET A 119 14.07 -4.03 5.22
CA MET A 119 14.85 -5.26 5.01
C MET A 119 15.26 -5.39 3.53
N ALA A 120 14.33 -5.13 2.61
CA ALA A 120 14.58 -5.18 1.18
C ALA A 120 15.62 -4.13 0.72
N GLN A 121 15.52 -2.89 1.21
CA GLN A 121 16.53 -1.85 0.95
C GLN A 121 17.91 -2.27 1.47
N HIS A 122 17.97 -2.82 2.68
CA HIS A 122 19.23 -3.33 3.24
C HIS A 122 19.84 -4.44 2.38
N CYS A 123 19.03 -5.38 1.92
CA CYS A 123 19.48 -6.45 1.02
C CYS A 123 20.02 -5.86 -0.29
N GLN A 124 19.31 -4.92 -0.90
CA GLN A 124 19.73 -4.27 -2.14
C GLN A 124 21.06 -3.51 -1.98
N GLU A 125 21.21 -2.73 -0.91
CA GLU A 125 22.42 -1.96 -0.62
C GLU A 125 23.65 -2.86 -0.42
N ARG A 126 23.44 -4.10 0.06
CA ARG A 126 24.50 -5.11 0.23
C ARG A 126 24.67 -6.06 -0.95
N GLY A 127 23.93 -5.87 -2.04
CA GLY A 127 24.00 -6.74 -3.23
C GLY A 127 23.28 -8.08 -3.09
N LEU A 128 22.45 -8.28 -2.06
CA LEU A 128 21.69 -9.49 -1.77
C LEU A 128 20.34 -9.52 -2.53
N GLN A 129 20.35 -9.27 -3.83
CA GLN A 129 19.13 -9.01 -4.59
C GLN A 129 18.24 -10.24 -4.80
N GLY A 130 18.78 -11.47 -4.78
CA GLY A 130 17.96 -12.68 -4.89
C GLY A 130 17.14 -12.98 -3.64
N ALA A 131 17.35 -12.27 -2.53
CA ALA A 131 16.43 -12.30 -1.40
C ALA A 131 15.11 -11.57 -1.69
N LEU A 132 15.07 -10.61 -2.61
CA LEU A 132 13.90 -9.74 -2.82
C LEU A 132 12.65 -10.50 -3.27
N PRO A 133 12.69 -11.44 -4.23
CA PRO A 133 11.51 -12.22 -4.60
C PRO A 133 10.97 -13.04 -3.42
N VAL A 134 11.86 -13.66 -2.65
CA VAL A 134 11.49 -14.47 -1.48
C VAL A 134 10.87 -13.58 -0.40
N LEU A 135 11.41 -12.39 -0.14
CA LEU A 135 10.84 -11.43 0.80
C LEU A 135 9.41 -11.06 0.44
N LYS A 136 9.12 -10.77 -0.83
CA LYS A 136 7.78 -10.41 -1.30
C LYS A 136 6.76 -11.51 -1.02
N GLU A 137 7.09 -12.75 -1.41
CA GLU A 137 6.21 -13.91 -1.20
C GLU A 137 5.99 -14.17 0.29
N ARG A 138 7.06 -14.22 1.08
CA ARG A 138 6.98 -14.56 2.51
C ARG A 138 6.22 -13.51 3.32
N VAL A 139 6.32 -12.23 2.95
CA VAL A 139 5.53 -11.16 3.56
C VAL A 139 4.06 -11.27 3.17
N GLY A 140 3.76 -11.56 1.90
CA GLY A 140 2.39 -11.85 1.44
C GLY A 140 1.75 -13.00 2.22
N GLU A 141 2.44 -14.13 2.33
CA GLU A 141 2.02 -15.31 3.10
C GLU A 141 1.77 -14.96 4.58
N TYR A 142 2.66 -14.18 5.19
CA TYR A 142 2.53 -13.76 6.58
C TYR A 142 1.26 -12.94 6.80
N VAL A 143 1.01 -11.93 5.95
CA VAL A 143 -0.18 -11.08 6.03
C VAL A 143 -1.44 -11.87 5.71
N GLU A 144 -1.40 -12.80 4.75
CA GLU A 144 -2.50 -13.73 4.48
C GLU A 144 -2.89 -14.51 5.74
N ARG A 145 -1.91 -15.07 6.45
CA ARG A 145 -2.17 -15.90 7.63
C ARG A 145 -2.61 -15.09 8.85
N THR A 146 -2.01 -13.93 9.08
CA THR A 146 -2.15 -13.20 10.36
C THR A 146 -3.14 -12.05 10.29
N VAL A 147 -3.19 -11.35 9.15
CA VAL A 147 -3.94 -10.10 8.99
C VAL A 147 -5.26 -10.34 8.26
N CYS A 148 -5.24 -11.07 7.14
CA CYS A 148 -6.42 -11.25 6.29
C CYS A 148 -7.66 -11.84 7.02
N PRO A 149 -7.55 -12.78 7.96
CA PRO A 149 -8.72 -13.27 8.71
C PRO A 149 -9.47 -12.16 9.45
N GLN A 150 -8.74 -11.18 9.99
CA GLN A 150 -9.32 -10.03 10.69
C GLN A 150 -9.84 -8.97 9.70
N LEU A 151 -9.14 -8.77 8.58
CA LEU A 151 -9.56 -7.81 7.55
C LEU A 151 -10.88 -8.19 6.89
N ARG A 152 -11.13 -9.48 6.68
CA ARG A 152 -12.42 -9.95 6.13
C ARG A 152 -13.60 -9.49 6.97
N GLN A 153 -13.45 -9.48 8.29
CA GLN A 153 -14.48 -8.99 9.22
C GLN A 153 -14.62 -7.46 9.19
N LYS A 154 -13.58 -6.74 8.77
CA LYS A 154 -13.51 -5.27 8.71
C LYS A 154 -13.84 -4.68 7.33
N GLY A 155 -14.33 -5.48 6.38
CA GLY A 155 -14.63 -5.01 5.03
C GLY A 155 -13.39 -4.83 4.14
N GLY A 156 -12.33 -5.61 4.39
CA GLY A 156 -11.11 -5.66 3.59
C GLY A 156 -10.16 -4.49 3.85
N TRP A 157 -9.49 -4.03 2.79
CA TRP A 157 -8.45 -3.00 2.83
C TRP A 157 -8.98 -1.55 2.85
N SER A 158 -10.28 -1.36 2.66
CA SER A 158 -10.93 -0.04 2.63
C SER A 158 -10.64 0.82 3.88
N GLY A 159 -10.58 0.21 5.07
CA GLY A 159 -10.24 0.90 6.31
C GLY A 159 -8.78 1.38 6.35
N PHE A 160 -7.86 0.60 5.78
CA PHE A 160 -6.45 0.99 5.62
C PHE A 160 -6.34 2.17 4.65
N GLU A 161 -7.03 2.10 3.50
CA GLU A 161 -7.09 3.17 2.49
C GLU A 161 -7.63 4.47 3.10
N ALA A 162 -8.74 4.42 3.82
CA ALA A 162 -9.30 5.61 4.46
C ALA A 162 -8.37 6.22 5.52
N ARG A 163 -7.58 5.38 6.20
CA ARG A 163 -6.68 5.82 7.28
C ARG A 163 -5.38 6.41 6.77
N TYR A 164 -4.85 5.91 5.67
CA TYR A 164 -3.48 6.16 5.20
C TYR A 164 -3.38 6.69 3.77
N GLY A 165 -4.47 6.61 3.00
CA GLY A 165 -4.56 7.23 1.68
C GLY A 165 -4.26 8.73 1.76
N GLU A 166 -3.68 9.24 0.68
CA GLU A 166 -3.52 10.67 0.50
C GLU A 166 -4.92 11.31 0.55
N LYS A 167 -5.13 12.17 1.54
CA LYS A 167 -6.38 12.92 1.64
C LYS A 167 -6.32 14.00 0.59
N GLU A 168 -7.37 14.12 -0.24
CA GLU A 168 -7.47 15.28 -1.12
C GLU A 168 -7.42 16.54 -0.25
N ASP A 169 -6.38 17.33 -0.45
CA ASP A 169 -6.21 18.61 0.20
C ASP A 169 -7.39 19.51 -0.22
N PRO A 170 -8.24 19.97 0.72
CA PRO A 170 -9.39 20.80 0.40
C PRO A 170 -8.97 22.06 -0.39
N GLU A 171 -7.75 22.54 -0.18
CA GLU A 171 -7.18 23.67 -0.93
C GLU A 171 -7.01 23.33 -2.42
N ARG A 172 -6.48 22.15 -2.75
CA ARG A 172 -6.31 21.71 -4.15
C ARG A 172 -7.63 21.48 -4.85
N MET A 173 -8.64 21.01 -4.14
CA MET A 173 -10.00 20.87 -4.68
C MET A 173 -10.64 22.25 -4.92
N ALA A 174 -10.51 23.17 -3.95
CA ALA A 174 -10.99 24.54 -4.09
C ALA A 174 -10.32 25.27 -5.27
N ILE A 175 -9.00 25.13 -5.44
CA ILE A 175 -8.27 25.72 -6.57
C ILE A 175 -8.77 25.13 -7.90
N ARG A 176 -8.94 23.81 -8.01
CA ARG A 176 -9.47 23.18 -9.23
C ARG A 176 -10.86 23.71 -9.58
N VAL A 177 -11.76 23.79 -8.60
CA VAL A 177 -13.14 24.28 -8.81
C VAL A 177 -13.13 25.76 -9.18
N CYS A 178 -12.38 26.59 -8.45
CA CYS A 178 -12.31 28.03 -8.67
C CYS A 178 -11.65 28.38 -10.02
N CYS A 179 -10.54 27.74 -10.37
CA CYS A 179 -9.92 27.92 -11.68
C CYS A 179 -10.85 27.44 -12.80
N GLY A 180 -11.54 26.31 -12.62
CA GLY A 180 -12.52 25.81 -13.59
C GLY A 180 -13.67 26.79 -13.83
N THR A 181 -14.25 27.35 -12.77
CA THR A 181 -15.32 28.34 -12.89
C THR A 181 -14.82 29.64 -13.52
N LEU A 182 -13.64 30.13 -13.16
CA LEU A 182 -13.03 31.32 -13.77
C LEU A 182 -12.80 31.14 -15.27
N VAL A 183 -12.31 29.98 -15.71
CA VAL A 183 -12.10 29.67 -17.13
C VAL A 183 -13.43 29.64 -17.89
N LEU A 184 -14.47 29.03 -17.32
CA LEU A 184 -15.81 29.00 -17.91
C LEU A 184 -16.41 30.40 -18.03
N LEU A 185 -16.26 31.23 -17.00
CA LEU A 185 -16.73 32.62 -17.02
C LEU A 185 -15.99 33.45 -18.06
N ALA A 186 -14.67 33.31 -18.15
CA ALA A 186 -13.87 33.99 -19.17
C ALA A 186 -14.29 33.57 -20.59
N ALA A 187 -14.51 32.27 -20.81
CA ALA A 187 -15.00 31.76 -22.09
C ALA A 187 -16.40 32.30 -22.44
N ALA A 188 -17.31 32.38 -21.45
CA ALA A 188 -18.65 32.94 -21.62
C ALA A 188 -18.62 34.44 -21.94
N ILE A 189 -17.76 35.21 -21.26
CA ILE A 189 -17.58 36.65 -21.53
C ILE A 189 -17.02 36.85 -22.94
N LEU A 190 -15.98 36.10 -23.31
CA LEU A 190 -15.38 36.18 -24.65
C LEU A 190 -16.40 35.83 -25.73
N THR A 191 -17.13 34.72 -25.58
CA THR A 191 -18.20 34.34 -26.53
C THR A 191 -19.28 35.40 -26.62
N TYR A 192 -19.73 35.98 -25.50
CA TYR A 192 -20.67 37.10 -25.52
C TYR A 192 -20.12 38.32 -26.28
N PHE A 193 -18.87 38.71 -26.04
CA PHE A 193 -18.23 39.82 -26.76
C PHE A 193 -18.11 39.53 -28.25
N PHE A 194 -17.73 38.31 -28.65
CA PHE A 194 -17.69 37.91 -30.06
C PHE A 194 -19.09 37.92 -30.69
N TRP A 195 -20.13 37.50 -29.98
CA TRP A 195 -21.52 37.55 -30.45
C TRP A 195 -22.00 38.99 -30.63
N LYS A 196 -21.75 39.85 -29.63
CA LYS A 196 -22.14 41.26 -29.62
C LYS A 196 -21.36 42.10 -30.65
N ARG A 197 -20.10 41.73 -30.92
CA ARG A 197 -19.27 42.39 -31.94
C ARG A 197 -19.54 41.90 -33.36
N ARG A 198 -20.45 40.93 -33.59
CA ARG A 198 -20.94 40.69 -34.94
C ARG A 198 -21.84 41.87 -35.34
N PRO A 199 -21.46 42.67 -36.35
CA PRO A 199 -22.31 43.76 -36.83
C PRO A 199 -23.62 43.18 -37.39
N PRO A 200 -24.79 43.75 -37.09
CA PRO A 200 -26.05 43.34 -37.69
C PRO A 200 -26.19 44.00 -39.06
N TRP A 201 -25.59 43.45 -40.13
CA TRP A 201 -25.92 43.87 -41.48
C TRP A 201 -25.80 42.70 -42.45
N THR A 202 -26.95 42.19 -42.92
CA THR A 202 -27.43 42.38 -44.30
C THR A 202 -28.80 41.69 -44.42
N SER A 203 -29.87 42.48 -44.44
CA SER A 203 -31.08 42.17 -45.21
C SER A 203 -31.62 43.46 -45.80
#